data_AF-A0A059Y3E0-F1
#
_entry.id   AF-A0A059Y3E0-F1
#
_cell.length_a   1.000
_cell.length_b   1.000
_cell.length_c   1.000
_cell.angle_alpha   90.00
_cell.angle_beta   90.00
_cell.angle_gamma   90.00
#
_symmetry.space_group_name_H-M   'P 1'
#
loop_
_entity.id
_entity.type
_entity.pdbx_description
1 polymer ?
#
loop_
_entity_poly.entity_id
_entity_poly.type
_entity_poly.pdbx_seq_one_letter_code
_entity_poly.pdbx_strand_id
1 'polypeptide(L)'
;MKKLKMLLATSATSLAAIPFIAASCDGMMNNENKKPETNDKKESESVAKVVKAWETKIKNKLNSAHNYTVILNMLKDSIEDAELKNSISLANSDEARKRPVKGQEGQKIMFKVGSEQVDLELGKVTIGKQISIFIYI
;
A
#
# COMPACT_ATOMS: atom_id res chain seq x y z
N MET A 1 52.61 32.74 13.27
CA MET A 1 52.96 33.29 11.94
C MET A 1 51.99 32.74 10.90
N LYS A 2 51.39 33.62 10.08
CA LYS A 2 51.09 33.50 8.62
C LYS A 2 50.70 32.10 8.07
N LYS A 3 49.63 31.87 7.30
CA LYS A 3 48.58 32.69 6.66
C LYS A 3 47.39 31.77 6.31
N LEU A 4 46.21 32.36 6.35
CA LEU A 4 44.99 31.93 5.66
C LEU A 4 45.24 31.80 4.15
N LYS A 5 44.87 30.67 3.54
CA LYS A 5 44.64 30.56 2.09
C LYS A 5 43.27 29.94 1.85
N MET A 6 42.33 30.85 1.70
CA MET A 6 41.04 30.69 1.05
C MET A 6 41.27 30.24 -0.41
N LEU A 7 40.57 29.20 -0.84
CA LEU A 7 40.32 28.95 -2.27
C LEU A 7 38.85 28.52 -2.39
N LEU A 8 38.00 29.51 -2.69
CA LEU A 8 36.72 29.28 -3.33
C LEU A 8 37.01 28.74 -4.74
N ALA A 9 36.48 27.56 -5.05
CA ALA A 9 36.23 27.16 -6.42
C ALA A 9 34.75 26.84 -6.54
N THR A 10 34.05 27.81 -7.14
CA THR A 10 32.65 27.77 -7.55
C THR A 10 32.43 26.66 -8.59
N SER A 11 31.69 25.62 -8.24
CA SER A 11 31.03 24.77 -9.24
C SER A 11 29.54 25.12 -9.23
N ALA A 12 29.17 26.09 -10.08
CA ALA A 12 27.78 26.29 -10.45
C ALA A 12 27.36 25.12 -11.35
N THR A 13 26.79 24.07 -10.78
CA THR A 13 25.95 23.16 -11.55
C THR A 13 24.65 23.88 -11.81
N SER A 14 24.49 24.36 -13.04
CA SER A 14 23.25 24.93 -13.56
C SER A 14 22.09 24.00 -13.25
N LEU A 15 21.24 24.38 -12.28
CA LEU A 15 19.90 23.83 -12.16
C LEU A 15 19.17 24.26 -13.43
N ALA A 16 19.07 23.35 -14.40
CA ALA A 16 18.18 23.52 -15.53
C ALA A 16 16.77 23.68 -14.96
N ALA A 17 16.27 24.91 -14.99
CA ALA A 17 14.89 25.25 -14.66
C ALA A 17 14.00 24.51 -15.68
N ILE A 18 13.41 23.40 -15.26
CA ILE A 18 12.35 22.75 -16.02
C ILE A 18 11.17 23.74 -15.99
N PRO A 19 10.69 24.25 -17.13
CA PRO A 19 9.50 25.07 -17.12
C PRO A 19 8.33 24.18 -16.67
N PHE A 20 7.62 24.62 -15.63
CA PHE A 20 6.28 24.11 -15.35
C PHE A 20 5.42 24.43 -16.57
N ILE A 21 5.18 23.44 -17.43
CA ILE A 21 4.20 23.56 -18.51
C ILE A 21 2.82 23.49 -17.84
N ALA A 22 2.27 24.65 -17.54
CA ALA A 22 0.83 24.83 -17.41
C ALA A 22 0.27 24.95 -18.83
N ALA A 23 -0.14 23.82 -19.42
CA ALA A 23 -0.92 23.82 -20.64
C ALA A 23 -2.41 23.84 -20.27
N SER A 24 -3.03 24.99 -20.52
CA SER A 24 -4.45 25.22 -20.68
C SER A 24 -5.10 24.19 -21.62
N CYS A 25 -6.32 23.76 -21.30
CA CYS A 25 -7.20 23.07 -22.24
C CYS A 25 -7.44 23.95 -23.48
N ASP A 26 -7.06 23.46 -24.66
CA ASP A 26 -7.75 23.75 -25.93
C ASP A 26 -7.31 22.74 -27.02
N GLY A 27 -8.27 22.12 -27.71
CA GLY A 27 -8.14 21.74 -29.13
C GLY A 27 -7.22 20.59 -29.60
N MET A 28 -7.71 19.35 -29.54
CA MET A 28 -7.87 18.38 -30.65
C MET A 28 -6.70 18.05 -31.65
N MET A 29 -6.33 16.75 -31.63
CA MET A 29 -6.06 15.80 -32.75
C MET A 29 -4.65 15.23 -33.06
N ASN A 30 -4.60 13.88 -32.97
CA ASN A 30 -3.80 12.86 -33.67
C ASN A 30 -2.34 12.56 -33.27
N ASN A 31 -2.16 11.43 -32.56
CA ASN A 31 -1.20 10.39 -32.99
C ASN A 31 -1.55 9.01 -32.38
N GLU A 32 -1.51 7.97 -33.21
CA GLU A 32 -1.78 6.57 -32.87
C GLU A 32 -0.67 5.95 -31.99
N ASN A 33 -1.05 4.91 -31.24
CA ASN A 33 -0.22 3.99 -30.45
C ASN A 33 0.26 4.44 -29.06
N LYS A 34 -0.66 4.47 -28.09
CA LYS A 34 -0.51 3.70 -26.85
C LYS A 34 -1.87 3.57 -26.13
N LYS A 35 -2.52 2.40 -26.24
CA LYS A 35 -3.49 1.99 -25.21
C LYS A 35 -2.68 1.79 -23.93
N PRO A 36 -3.01 2.52 -22.85
CA PRO A 36 -3.68 1.84 -21.75
C PRO A 36 -4.68 2.80 -21.07
N GLU A 37 -5.97 2.69 -21.39
CA GLU A 37 -7.01 3.38 -20.61
C GLU A 37 -8.09 2.43 -20.11
N THR A 38 -7.85 1.12 -20.21
CA THR A 38 -8.81 0.10 -19.73
C THR A 38 -8.35 -0.60 -18.45
N ASN A 39 -7.05 -0.59 -18.13
CA ASN A 39 -6.52 -1.28 -16.97
C ASN A 39 -6.59 -0.40 -15.71
N ASP A 40 -6.21 0.87 -15.81
CA ASP A 40 -6.17 1.79 -14.64
C ASP A 40 -7.56 2.04 -14.02
N LYS A 41 -8.62 2.02 -14.83
CA LYS A 41 -10.00 2.12 -14.32
C LYS A 41 -10.46 0.86 -13.57
N LYS A 42 -10.07 -0.33 -14.04
CA LYS A 42 -10.46 -1.61 -13.42
C LYS A 42 -9.64 -1.89 -12.16
N GLU A 43 -8.35 -1.53 -12.16
CA GLU A 43 -7.47 -1.66 -10.99
C GLU A 43 -7.87 -0.68 -9.88
N SER A 44 -8.13 0.59 -10.22
CA SER A 44 -8.65 1.55 -9.23
C SER A 44 -10.02 1.14 -8.65
N GLU A 45 -10.91 0.53 -9.44
CA GLU A 45 -12.18 -0.01 -8.94
C GLU A 45 -11.96 -1.23 -8.02
N SER A 46 -11.03 -2.10 -8.36
CA SER A 46 -10.64 -3.26 -7.55
C SER A 46 -10.08 -2.83 -6.20
N VAL A 47 -9.18 -1.85 -6.19
CA VAL A 47 -8.64 -1.27 -4.96
C VAL A 47 -9.73 -0.60 -4.14
N ALA A 48 -10.64 0.16 -4.76
CA ALA A 48 -11.77 0.77 -4.04
C ALA A 48 -12.66 -0.28 -3.35
N LYS A 49 -12.94 -1.41 -4.01
CA LYS A 49 -13.69 -2.54 -3.42
C LYS A 49 -12.95 -3.14 -2.23
N VAL A 50 -11.64 -3.35 -2.35
CA VAL A 50 -10.79 -3.88 -1.27
C VAL A 50 -10.78 -2.92 -0.06
N VAL A 51 -10.56 -1.63 -0.29
CA VAL A 51 -10.59 -0.60 0.78
C VAL A 51 -11.94 -0.56 1.47
N LYS A 52 -13.04 -0.60 0.70
CA LYS A 52 -14.40 -0.62 1.27
C LYS A 52 -14.65 -1.87 2.10
N ALA A 53 -14.24 -3.05 1.62
CA ALA A 53 -14.36 -4.30 2.36
C ALA A 53 -13.55 -4.26 3.67
N TRP A 54 -12.33 -3.71 3.62
CA TRP A 54 -11.48 -3.50 4.78
C TRP A 54 -12.15 -2.62 5.85
N GLU A 55 -12.55 -1.41 5.49
CA GLU A 55 -13.14 -0.41 6.40
C GLU A 55 -14.43 -0.94 7.05
N THR A 56 -15.27 -1.64 6.28
CA THR A 56 -16.58 -2.10 6.76
C THR A 56 -16.53 -3.42 7.52
N LYS A 57 -15.72 -4.38 7.09
CA LYS A 57 -15.77 -5.76 7.61
C LYS A 57 -14.60 -6.11 8.52
N ILE A 58 -13.46 -5.42 8.45
CA ILE A 58 -12.20 -5.91 9.05
C ILE A 58 -11.56 -4.92 10.02
N LYS A 59 -11.42 -3.64 9.66
CA LYS A 59 -10.60 -2.63 10.36
C LYS A 59 -10.71 -2.65 11.89
N ASN A 60 -11.92 -2.83 12.42
CA ASN A 60 -12.21 -2.82 13.86
C ASN A 60 -12.47 -4.21 14.48
N LYS A 61 -12.18 -5.29 13.76
CA LYS A 61 -12.41 -6.69 14.19
C LYS A 61 -11.12 -7.46 14.43
N LEU A 62 -9.98 -6.78 14.40
CA LEU A 62 -8.67 -7.38 14.55
C LEU A 62 -8.29 -7.53 16.03
N ASN A 63 -7.48 -8.53 16.30
CA ASN A 63 -6.88 -8.76 17.61
C ASN A 63 -5.42 -9.18 17.44
N SER A 64 -4.67 -9.15 18.54
CA SER A 64 -3.23 -9.45 18.55
C SER A 64 -2.88 -10.91 18.24
N ALA A 65 -3.86 -11.83 18.14
CA ALA A 65 -3.62 -13.23 17.75
C ALA A 65 -3.67 -13.42 16.23
N HIS A 66 -4.35 -12.54 15.49
CA HIS A 66 -4.39 -12.58 14.03
C HIS A 66 -3.04 -12.14 13.47
N ASN A 67 -2.31 -13.06 12.82
CA ASN A 67 -1.14 -12.67 12.02
C ASN A 67 -1.58 -12.15 10.64
N TYR A 68 -0.67 -11.55 9.90
CA TYR A 68 -1.00 -10.91 8.62
C TYR A 68 -1.51 -11.91 7.57
N THR A 69 -1.10 -13.18 7.61
CA THR A 69 -1.71 -14.24 6.78
C THR A 69 -3.19 -14.45 7.10
N VAL A 70 -3.56 -14.51 8.38
CA VAL A 70 -4.96 -14.65 8.79
C VAL A 70 -5.75 -13.41 8.35
N ILE A 71 -5.19 -12.21 8.53
CA ILE A 71 -5.83 -10.96 8.11
C ILE A 71 -6.03 -10.92 6.59
N LEU A 72 -5.06 -11.38 5.80
CA LEU A 72 -5.19 -11.53 4.35
C LEU A 72 -6.36 -12.45 3.98
N ASN A 73 -6.47 -13.60 4.64
CA ASN A 73 -7.56 -14.54 4.37
C ASN A 73 -8.92 -13.93 4.75
N MET A 74 -9.02 -13.26 5.90
CA MET A 74 -10.24 -12.53 6.27
C MET A 74 -10.63 -11.49 5.21
N LEU A 75 -9.65 -10.79 4.62
CA LEU A 75 -9.87 -9.84 3.52
C LEU A 75 -10.40 -10.54 2.28
N LYS A 76 -9.81 -11.65 1.87
CA LYS A 76 -10.30 -12.45 0.74
C LYS A 76 -11.71 -12.97 0.99
N ASP A 77 -12.01 -13.46 2.18
CA ASP A 77 -13.33 -13.99 2.55
C ASP A 77 -14.40 -12.89 2.58
N SER A 78 -13.99 -11.64 2.83
CA SER A 78 -14.89 -10.49 2.88
C SER A 78 -15.35 -9.95 1.52
N ILE A 79 -14.68 -10.37 0.45
CA ILE A 79 -14.95 -10.02 -0.95
C ILE A 79 -15.79 -11.14 -1.57
N GLU A 80 -16.62 -10.85 -2.57
CA GLU A 80 -17.42 -11.88 -3.27
C GLU A 80 -16.76 -12.28 -4.60
N ASP A 81 -16.21 -11.31 -5.31
CA ASP A 81 -15.52 -11.49 -6.59
C ASP A 81 -14.29 -12.42 -6.47
N ALA A 82 -14.36 -13.57 -7.14
CA ALA A 82 -13.32 -14.59 -7.08
C ALA A 82 -12.02 -14.20 -7.79
N GLU A 83 -12.09 -13.44 -8.89
CA GLU A 83 -10.90 -12.96 -9.60
C GLU A 83 -10.13 -11.98 -8.70
N LEU A 84 -10.85 -11.06 -8.07
CA LEU A 84 -10.29 -10.08 -7.15
C LEU A 84 -9.63 -10.76 -5.96
N LYS A 85 -10.28 -11.75 -5.32
CA LYS A 85 -9.69 -12.53 -4.20
C LYS A 85 -8.31 -13.10 -4.52
N ASN A 86 -8.17 -13.66 -5.72
CA ASN A 86 -6.95 -14.30 -6.16
C ASN A 86 -5.85 -13.29 -6.49
N SER A 87 -6.21 -12.07 -6.86
CA SER A 87 -5.28 -10.97 -7.11
C SER A 87 -4.72 -10.29 -5.85
N ILE A 88 -5.30 -10.55 -4.67
CA ILE A 88 -4.89 -9.92 -3.41
C ILE A 88 -3.78 -10.73 -2.74
N SER A 89 -2.70 -10.05 -2.35
CA SER A 89 -1.58 -10.63 -1.60
C SER A 89 -0.98 -9.61 -0.61
N LEU A 90 -0.13 -10.08 0.30
CA LEU A 90 0.67 -9.17 1.12
C LEU A 90 1.76 -8.55 0.24
N ALA A 91 2.00 -7.24 0.39
CA ALA A 91 3.06 -6.57 -0.36
C ALA A 91 4.46 -7.10 0.01
N ASN A 92 4.64 -7.47 1.28
CA ASN A 92 5.82 -8.13 1.80
C ASN A 92 5.45 -9.48 2.44
N SER A 93 5.90 -10.58 1.83
CA SER A 93 5.65 -11.94 2.31
C SER A 93 6.36 -12.26 3.63
N ASP A 94 7.47 -11.62 3.93
CA ASP A 94 8.25 -11.87 5.16
C ASP A 94 7.48 -11.39 6.40
N GLU A 95 6.51 -10.49 6.20
CA GLU A 95 5.64 -9.98 7.24
C GLU A 95 4.43 -10.88 7.53
N ALA A 96 4.25 -11.98 6.79
CA ALA A 96 3.11 -12.89 6.94
C ALA A 96 2.85 -13.34 8.40
N ARG A 97 3.93 -13.53 9.17
CA ARG A 97 3.89 -13.96 10.58
C ARG A 97 3.83 -12.81 11.58
N LYS A 98 3.99 -11.55 11.13
CA LYS A 98 3.83 -10.38 12.00
C LYS A 98 2.38 -10.29 12.46
N ARG A 99 2.20 -9.66 13.62
CA ARG A 99 0.91 -9.52 14.29
C ARG A 99 0.68 -8.05 14.64
N PRO A 100 -0.57 -7.59 14.60
CA PRO A 100 -0.95 -6.30 15.14
C PRO A 100 -0.60 -6.21 16.62
N VAL A 101 -0.06 -5.07 17.02
CA VAL A 101 0.25 -4.75 18.41
C VAL A 101 -0.98 -4.11 19.06
N LYS A 102 -1.38 -4.60 20.22
CA LYS A 102 -2.53 -4.05 20.96
C LYS A 102 -2.19 -2.64 21.47
N GLY A 103 -3.09 -1.69 21.26
CA GLY A 103 -2.96 -0.32 21.77
C GLY A 103 -1.98 0.56 20.99
N GLN A 104 -1.41 0.06 19.90
CA GLN A 104 -0.63 0.88 18.97
C GLN A 104 -1.57 1.43 17.88
N GLU A 105 -1.61 2.74 17.74
CA GLU A 105 -2.39 3.44 16.72
C GLU A 105 -1.57 3.62 15.42
N GLY A 106 -2.25 3.87 14.30
CA GLY A 106 -1.60 4.15 13.01
C GLY A 106 -0.85 2.97 12.39
N GLN A 107 -1.07 1.75 12.87
CA GLN A 107 -0.51 0.54 12.25
C GLN A 107 -1.10 0.33 10.87
N LYS A 108 -0.27 0.04 9.88
CA LYS A 108 -0.70 -0.22 8.50
C LYS A 108 -0.20 -1.57 8.02
N ILE A 109 -1.00 -2.25 7.21
CA ILE A 109 -0.59 -3.43 6.45
C ILE A 109 -0.65 -3.06 4.97
N MET A 110 0.43 -3.36 4.26
CA MET A 110 0.53 -3.14 2.83
C MET A 110 0.07 -4.39 2.09
N PHE A 111 -0.94 -4.24 1.24
CA PHE A 111 -1.44 -5.28 0.35
C PHE A 111 -1.16 -4.93 -1.11
N LYS A 112 -1.01 -5.94 -1.95
CA LYS A 112 -1.04 -5.81 -3.41
C LYS A 112 -2.39 -6.29 -3.92
N VAL A 113 -2.97 -5.54 -4.85
CA VAL A 113 -4.23 -5.83 -5.54
C VAL A 113 -3.94 -5.79 -7.04
N GLY A 114 -3.67 -6.94 -7.65
CA GLY A 114 -3.13 -6.97 -9.00
C GLY A 114 -1.74 -6.33 -9.04
N SER A 115 -1.57 -5.27 -9.83
CA SER A 115 -0.30 -4.52 -9.90
C SER A 115 -0.19 -3.36 -8.90
N GLU A 116 -1.31 -2.93 -8.31
CA GLU A 116 -1.35 -1.80 -7.38
C GLU A 116 -1.04 -2.21 -5.94
N GLN A 117 -0.40 -1.30 -5.19
CA GLN A 117 -0.18 -1.46 -3.75
C GLN A 117 -1.09 -0.51 -2.98
N VAL A 118 -1.69 -1.02 -1.90
CA VAL A 118 -2.58 -0.27 -1.02
C VAL A 118 -2.17 -0.45 0.44
N ASP A 119 -2.15 0.68 1.16
CA ASP A 119 -1.84 0.72 2.58
C ASP A 119 -3.14 0.78 3.38
N LEU A 120 -3.44 -0.27 4.14
CA LEU A 120 -4.66 -0.38 4.92
C LEU A 120 -4.36 -0.18 6.41
N GLU A 121 -4.94 0.86 6.99
CA GLU A 121 -4.77 1.20 8.40
C GLU A 121 -5.64 0.32 9.29
N LEU A 122 -5.04 -0.17 10.38
CA LEU A 122 -5.71 -0.93 11.41
C LEU A 122 -6.47 0.02 12.32
N GLY A 123 -7.71 -0.34 12.61
CA GLY A 123 -8.49 0.34 13.64
C GLY A 123 -8.16 -0.21 15.02
N LYS A 124 -9.19 -0.34 15.85
CA LYS A 124 -9.02 -0.83 17.22
C LYS A 124 -8.57 -2.29 17.23
N VAL A 125 -7.35 -2.54 17.73
CA VAL A 125 -6.80 -3.90 17.95
C VAL A 125 -7.07 -4.34 19.38
N THR A 126 -7.82 -5.43 19.54
CA THR A 126 -8.12 -6.04 20.84
C THR A 126 -7.09 -7.13 21.23
N ILE A 127 -7.11 -7.59 22.49
CA ILE A 127 -6.29 -8.74 22.90
C ILE A 127 -6.88 -10.01 22.29
N GLY A 128 -6.07 -10.74 21.54
CA GLY A 128 -6.36 -12.10 21.12
C GLY A 128 -5.61 -13.10 21.98
N LYS A 129 -6.29 -14.15 22.44
CA LYS A 129 -5.67 -15.29 23.12
C LYS A 129 -5.42 -16.40 22.10
N GLN A 130 -4.17 -16.77 21.85
CA GLN A 130 -3.90 -18.00 21.11
C GLN A 130 -4.20 -19.19 22.01
N ILE A 131 -5.03 -20.12 21.53
CA ILE A 131 -5.17 -21.44 22.15
C ILE A 131 -4.04 -22.29 21.57
N SER A 132 -2.93 -22.40 22.31
CA SER A 132 -1.90 -23.38 22.02
C SER A 132 -2.39 -24.74 22.54
N ILE A 133 -2.85 -25.61 21.65
CA ILE A 133 -3.17 -27.00 22.00
C ILE A 133 -1.85 -27.78 21.98
N PHE A 134 -1.34 -28.15 23.16
CA PHE A 134 -0.28 -29.14 23.28
C PHE A 134 -0.90 -30.53 23.19
N ILE A 135 -0.67 -31.22 22.08
CA ILE A 135 -1.00 -32.65 21.96
C ILE A 135 0.19 -33.41 22.54
N TYR A 136 0.03 -34.01 23.72
CA TYR A 136 0.94 -35.05 24.19
C TYR A 136 0.60 -36.33 23.41
N ILE A 137 1.60 -36.84 22.67
CA ILE A 137 1.57 -38.14 21.98
C ILE A 137 2.23 -39.17 22.89
#